data_AF-A0A2A7SD80-F1
#
_entry.id   AF-A0A2A7SD80-F1
#
_cell.length_a   1.000
_cell.length_b   1.000
_cell.length_c   1.000
_cell.angle_alpha   90.00
_cell.angle_beta   90.00
_cell.angle_gamma   90.00
#
_symmetry.space_group_name_H-M   'P 1'
#
loop_
_entity.id
_entity.type
_entity.pdbx_description
1 polymer ?
#
loop_
_entity_poly.entity_id
_entity_poly.type
_entity_poly.pdbx_seq_one_letter_code
_entity_poly.pdbx_strand_id
1 'polypeptide(L)'
;MISLHLLALYVAALAAIYALPGPDMALLLQTGINRGMRPGFAAAAGLGIARAVHVTLSACGVAALLRTAPWLYDLVRYGGAAYLVYVAWQIFRSPPFAMNAAAAAGTARSGALRQAFVKGLLTNLLNPKALLFCSVLLPQFVRPEAGSVGLQVSLLGALLVATGIVFDSAYVSGASRIAAWMRAHPLAQTVQRYTFALALFAFAARLSMD
;
A
#
# COMPACT_ATOMS: atom_id res chain seq x y z
N MET A 1 -12.18 11.25 19.56
CA MET A 1 -10.97 11.49 18.72
C MET A 1 -10.23 10.17 18.59
N ILE A 2 -9.53 9.91 17.47
CA ILE A 2 -8.75 8.66 17.32
C ILE A 2 -7.65 8.64 18.40
N SER A 3 -7.55 7.56 19.16
CA SER A 3 -6.54 7.44 20.20
C SER A 3 -5.14 7.33 19.60
N LEU A 4 -4.13 7.86 20.31
CA LEU A 4 -2.73 7.82 19.84
C LEU A 4 -2.25 6.38 19.60
N HIS A 5 -2.72 5.44 20.44
CA HIS A 5 -2.46 4.02 20.28
C HIS A 5 -3.01 3.48 18.94
N LEU A 6 -4.24 3.83 18.57
CA LEU A 6 -4.83 3.40 17.29
C LEU A 6 -4.07 3.98 16.10
N LEU A 7 -3.64 5.24 16.21
CA LEU A 7 -2.82 5.89 15.19
C LEU A 7 -1.47 5.19 15.03
N ALA A 8 -0.81 4.83 16.13
CA ALA A 8 0.46 4.12 16.11
C ALA A 8 0.32 2.73 15.48
N LEU A 9 -0.75 1.99 15.81
CA LEU A 9 -1.07 0.72 15.17
C LEU A 9 -1.32 0.88 13.66
N TYR A 10 -2.04 1.93 13.27
CA TYR A 10 -2.32 2.21 11.87
C TYR A 10 -1.03 2.46 11.08
N VAL A 11 -0.15 3.33 11.59
CA VAL A 11 1.14 3.63 10.97
C VAL A 11 2.03 2.40 10.92
N ALA A 12 2.06 1.57 11.97
CA ALA A 12 2.81 0.31 11.97
C ALA A 12 2.30 -0.66 10.90
N ALA A 13 0.97 -0.80 10.77
CA ALA A 13 0.35 -1.62 9.72
C ALA A 13 0.70 -1.10 8.33
N LEU A 14 0.60 0.23 8.11
CA LEU A 14 0.99 0.86 6.84
C LEU A 14 2.45 0.61 6.50
N ALA A 15 3.37 0.85 7.44
CA ALA A 15 4.80 0.68 7.25
C ALA A 15 5.13 -0.76 6.85
N ALA A 16 4.55 -1.73 7.54
CA ALA A 16 4.77 -3.13 7.26
C ALA A 16 4.23 -3.56 5.88
N ILE A 17 3.13 -2.96 5.41
CA ILE A 17 2.55 -3.20 4.09
C ILE A 17 3.37 -2.58 2.97
N TYR A 18 3.81 -1.34 3.14
CA TYR A 18 4.65 -0.66 2.16
C TYR A 18 6.04 -1.29 2.06
N ALA A 19 6.55 -1.88 3.14
CA ALA A 19 7.79 -2.64 3.17
C ALA A 19 7.73 -3.96 2.37
N LEU A 20 6.52 -4.45 2.05
CA LEU A 20 6.35 -5.73 1.40
C LEU A 20 6.57 -5.64 -0.11
N PRO A 21 7.35 -6.56 -0.72
CA PRO A 21 7.52 -6.59 -2.16
C PRO A 21 6.18 -6.68 -2.89
N GLY A 22 5.97 -5.77 -3.83
CA GLY A 22 4.76 -5.69 -4.62
C GLY A 22 4.96 -4.92 -5.92
N PRO A 23 3.91 -4.76 -6.74
CA PRO A 23 4.00 -4.09 -8.05
C PRO A 23 4.56 -2.66 -7.95
N ASP A 24 4.14 -1.92 -6.93
CA ASP A 24 4.54 -0.52 -6.71
C ASP A 24 6.04 -0.40 -6.40
N MET A 25 6.52 -1.18 -5.42
CA MET A 25 7.95 -1.24 -5.09
C MET A 25 8.78 -1.69 -6.29
N ALA A 26 8.33 -2.73 -7.01
CA ALA A 26 9.00 -3.23 -8.19
C ALA A 26 9.13 -2.16 -9.28
N LEU A 27 8.06 -1.42 -9.53
CA LEU A 27 8.03 -0.33 -10.48
C LEU A 27 9.03 0.76 -10.10
N LEU A 28 9.07 1.16 -8.83
CA LEU A 28 9.96 2.21 -8.34
C LEU A 28 11.43 1.79 -8.39
N LEU A 29 11.74 0.56 -7.96
CA LEU A 29 13.10 0.03 -8.04
C LEU A 29 13.56 -0.09 -9.50
N GLN A 30 12.74 -0.67 -10.39
CA GLN A 30 13.07 -0.80 -11.81
C GLN A 30 13.21 0.56 -12.48
N THR A 31 12.33 1.50 -12.20
CA THR A 31 12.37 2.84 -12.80
C THR A 31 13.55 3.64 -12.27
N GLY A 32 13.84 3.56 -10.98
CA GLY A 32 15.00 4.18 -10.35
C GLY A 32 16.33 3.65 -10.88
N ILE A 33 16.44 2.33 -11.07
CA ILE A 33 17.65 1.67 -11.61
C ILE A 33 17.81 1.96 -13.11
N ASN A 34 16.76 1.75 -13.92
CA ASN A 34 16.89 1.77 -15.38
C ASN A 34 16.75 3.18 -15.98
N ARG A 35 16.02 4.09 -15.31
CA ARG A 35 15.69 5.42 -15.85
C ARG A 35 16.13 6.57 -14.93
N GLY A 36 16.71 6.27 -13.77
CA GLY A 36 17.23 7.24 -12.81
C GLY A 36 16.16 7.82 -11.87
N MET A 37 16.61 8.71 -10.97
CA MET A 37 15.78 9.23 -9.87
C MET A 37 14.62 10.11 -10.36
N ARG A 38 14.81 10.97 -11.37
CA ARG A 38 13.74 11.89 -11.82
C ARG A 38 12.51 11.13 -12.35
N PRO A 39 12.63 10.15 -13.27
CA PRO A 39 11.51 9.30 -13.63
C PRO A 39 11.00 8.43 -12.48
N GLY A 40 11.87 7.99 -11.55
CA GLY A 40 11.45 7.27 -10.34
C GLY A 40 10.50 8.09 -9.47
N PHE A 41 10.84 9.35 -9.17
CA PHE A 41 9.97 10.26 -8.42
C PHE A 41 8.71 10.64 -9.19
N ALA A 42 8.76 10.73 -10.52
CA ALA A 42 7.55 10.92 -11.32
C ALA A 42 6.59 9.73 -11.19
N ALA A 43 7.10 8.49 -11.22
CA ALA A 43 6.30 7.30 -10.94
C ALA A 43 5.74 7.29 -9.51
N ALA A 44 6.55 7.65 -8.51
CA ALA A 44 6.11 7.79 -7.12
C ALA A 44 4.97 8.81 -6.96
N ALA A 45 5.04 9.96 -7.65
CA ALA A 45 3.96 10.93 -7.67
C ALA A 45 2.68 10.34 -8.26
N GLY A 46 2.78 9.58 -9.35
CA GLY A 46 1.64 8.85 -9.93
C GLY A 46 1.01 7.86 -8.94
N LEU A 47 1.84 7.09 -8.22
CA LEU A 47 1.39 6.17 -7.16
C LEU A 47 0.69 6.93 -6.02
N GLY A 48 1.25 8.07 -5.59
CA GLY A 48 0.66 8.91 -4.55
C GLY A 48 -0.74 9.43 -4.93
N ILE A 49 -0.92 9.89 -6.17
CA ILE A 49 -2.22 10.34 -6.67
C ILE A 49 -3.21 9.17 -6.75
N ALA A 50 -2.80 8.00 -7.26
CA ALA A 50 -3.65 6.81 -7.29
C ALA A 50 -4.11 6.40 -5.88
N ARG A 51 -3.20 6.44 -4.90
CA ARG A 51 -3.52 6.17 -3.50
C ARG A 51 -4.51 7.18 -2.92
N ALA A 52 -4.35 8.47 -3.21
CA ALA A 52 -5.31 9.49 -2.80
C ALA A 52 -6.70 9.26 -3.42
N VAL A 53 -6.78 8.82 -4.68
CA VAL A 53 -8.04 8.42 -5.32
C VAL A 53 -8.68 7.24 -4.60
N HIS A 54 -7.93 6.16 -4.32
CA HIS A 54 -8.46 5.00 -3.60
C HIS A 54 -8.95 5.36 -2.18
N VAL A 55 -8.20 6.19 -1.47
CA VAL A 55 -8.60 6.71 -0.15
C VAL A 55 -9.90 7.50 -0.26
N THR A 56 -10.03 8.38 -1.25
CA THR A 56 -11.23 9.20 -1.44
C THR A 56 -12.44 8.34 -1.82
N LEU A 57 -12.26 7.36 -2.70
CA LEU A 57 -13.31 6.41 -3.06
C LEU A 57 -13.75 5.55 -1.86
N SER A 58 -12.79 5.06 -1.08
CA SER A 58 -13.08 4.33 0.16
C SER A 58 -13.80 5.21 1.18
N ALA A 59 -13.36 6.46 1.35
CA ALA A 59 -13.98 7.44 2.23
C ALA A 59 -15.44 7.70 1.87
N CYS A 60 -15.70 8.02 0.61
CA CYS A 60 -17.05 8.26 0.09
C CYS A 60 -17.91 6.99 0.17
N GLY A 61 -17.34 5.83 -0.16
CA GLY A 61 -18.02 4.54 -0.07
C GLY A 61 -18.44 4.21 1.36
N VAL A 62 -17.52 4.31 2.33
CA VAL A 62 -17.81 4.07 3.76
C VAL A 62 -18.86 5.04 4.28
N ALA A 63 -18.73 6.33 3.95
CA ALA A 63 -19.71 7.34 4.37
C ALA A 63 -21.11 7.08 3.78
N ALA A 64 -21.19 6.63 2.53
CA ALA A 64 -22.45 6.23 1.91
C ALA A 64 -23.04 4.99 2.59
N LEU A 65 -22.25 3.93 2.78
CA LEU A 65 -22.69 2.67 3.39
C LEU A 65 -23.19 2.85 4.82
N LEU A 66 -22.46 3.59 5.65
CA LEU A 66 -22.88 3.87 7.04
C LEU A 66 -24.23 4.61 7.12
N ARG A 67 -24.53 5.45 6.11
CA ARG A 67 -25.76 6.26 6.10
C ARG A 67 -26.96 5.50 5.52
N THR A 68 -26.74 4.66 4.51
CA THR A 68 -27.84 4.03 3.74
C THR A 68 -28.04 2.55 4.05
N ALA A 69 -26.99 1.81 4.41
CA ALA A 69 -27.06 0.37 4.64
C ALA A 69 -26.00 -0.12 5.66
N PRO A 70 -26.23 0.09 6.97
CA PRO A 70 -25.29 -0.31 8.02
C PRO A 70 -24.88 -1.79 7.99
N TRP A 71 -25.81 -2.69 7.64
CA TRP A 71 -25.51 -4.12 7.48
C TRP A 71 -24.50 -4.41 6.35
N LEU A 72 -24.45 -3.55 5.32
CA LEU A 72 -23.51 -3.67 4.20
C LEU A 72 -22.11 -3.19 4.61
N TYR A 73 -22.01 -2.28 5.58
CA TYR A 73 -20.73 -1.91 6.19
C TYR A 73 -20.12 -3.10 6.93
N ASP A 74 -20.91 -3.84 7.73
CA ASP A 74 -20.43 -5.04 8.41
C ASP A 74 -19.99 -6.13 7.42
N LEU A 75 -20.74 -6.31 6.33
CA LEU A 75 -20.37 -7.25 5.27
C LEU A 75 -19.02 -6.89 4.62
N VAL A 76 -18.79 -5.60 4.32
CA VAL A 76 -17.51 -5.12 3.78
C VAL A 76 -16.39 -5.26 4.81
N ARG A 77 -16.68 -5.01 6.09
CA ARG A 77 -15.74 -5.15 7.21
C ARG A 77 -15.25 -6.60 7.33
N TYR A 78 -16.16 -7.56 7.43
CA TYR A 78 -15.83 -8.99 7.56
C TYR A 78 -15.27 -9.58 6.26
N GLY A 79 -15.84 -9.21 5.10
CA GLY A 79 -15.31 -9.62 3.80
C GLY A 79 -13.89 -9.10 3.57
N GLY A 80 -13.60 -7.90 4.06
CA GLY A 80 -12.27 -7.35 4.09
C GLY A 80 -11.30 -8.13 4.98
N ALA A 81 -11.72 -8.52 6.18
CA ALA A 81 -10.92 -9.38 7.06
C ALA A 81 -10.56 -10.70 6.38
N ALA A 82 -11.55 -11.35 5.76
CA ALA A 82 -11.36 -12.59 5.01
C ALA A 82 -10.42 -12.39 3.81
N TYR A 83 -10.48 -11.24 3.14
CA TYR A 83 -9.55 -10.90 2.07
C TYR A 83 -8.12 -10.67 2.59
N LEU A 84 -7.94 -10.00 3.73
CA LEU A 84 -6.61 -9.86 4.34
C LEU A 84 -6.01 -11.22 4.71
N VAL A 85 -6.83 -12.15 5.19
CA VAL A 85 -6.46 -13.56 5.39
C VAL A 85 -6.04 -14.21 4.07
N TYR A 86 -6.82 -14.02 3.00
CA TYR A 86 -6.48 -14.53 1.67
C TYR A 86 -5.17 -13.92 1.13
N VAL A 87 -4.92 -12.62 1.33
CA VAL A 87 -3.66 -11.96 0.94
C VAL A 87 -2.50 -12.52 1.75
N ALA A 88 -2.66 -12.70 3.06
CA ALA A 88 -1.65 -13.33 3.91
C ALA A 88 -1.36 -14.78 3.45
N TRP A 89 -2.39 -15.52 3.05
CA TRP A 89 -2.26 -16.85 2.45
C TRP A 89 -1.55 -16.85 1.10
N GLN A 90 -1.87 -15.92 0.21
CA GLN A 90 -1.17 -15.72 -1.06
C GLN A 90 0.30 -15.35 -0.86
N ILE A 91 0.59 -14.54 0.15
CA ILE A 91 1.97 -14.21 0.57
C ILE A 91 2.74 -15.47 0.99
N PHE A 92 2.09 -16.42 1.68
CA PHE A 92 2.69 -17.71 2.02
C PHE A 92 2.99 -18.58 0.79
N ARG A 93 2.17 -18.50 -0.27
CA ARG A 93 2.28 -19.36 -1.47
C ARG A 93 3.09 -18.76 -2.61
N SER A 94 3.36 -17.46 -2.59
CA SER A 94 4.06 -16.79 -3.69
C SER A 94 5.56 -17.13 -3.69
N PRO A 95 6.20 -17.38 -4.85
CA PRO A 95 7.65 -17.50 -4.93
C PRO A 95 8.35 -16.19 -4.52
N PRO A 96 9.63 -16.24 -4.10
CA PRO A 96 10.42 -15.05 -3.82
C PRO A 96 10.40 -14.10 -5.02
N PHE A 97 10.36 -12.79 -4.76
CA PHE A 97 10.26 -11.78 -5.81
C PHE A 97 11.50 -11.81 -6.72
N ALA A 98 11.35 -12.34 -7.94
CA ALA A 98 12.43 -12.40 -8.92
C ALA A 98 12.60 -11.03 -9.62
N MET A 99 13.59 -10.25 -9.19
CA MET A 99 13.99 -9.04 -9.90
C MET A 99 14.79 -9.41 -11.17
N ASN A 100 14.10 -9.61 -12.29
CA ASN A 100 14.76 -9.68 -13.60
C ASN A 100 15.23 -8.28 -13.99
N ALA A 101 16.51 -8.00 -13.73
CA ALA A 101 17.17 -6.77 -14.13
C ALA A 101 17.53 -6.83 -15.62
N ALA A 102 16.56 -6.57 -16.50
CA ALA A 102 16.90 -6.19 -17.88
C ALA A 102 17.41 -4.74 -17.85
N ALA A 103 18.73 -4.59 -17.82
CA ALA A 103 19.41 -3.30 -17.90
C ALA A 103 19.26 -2.74 -19.32
N ALA A 104 18.26 -1.88 -19.53
CA ALA A 104 18.20 -1.04 -20.71
C ALA A 104 18.67 0.36 -20.31
N ALA A 105 19.98 0.61 -20.42
CA ALA A 105 20.56 1.94 -20.33
C ALA A 105 20.12 2.74 -21.58
N GLY A 106 18.96 3.39 -21.48
CA GLY A 106 18.41 4.25 -22.52
C GLY A 106 18.41 5.70 -22.05
N THR A 107 19.08 6.57 -22.81
CA THR A 107 19.03 8.03 -22.64
C THR A 107 17.59 8.51 -22.45
N ALA A 108 17.37 9.40 -21.48
CA ALA A 108 16.05 9.93 -21.15
C ALA A 108 15.43 10.62 -22.37
N ARG A 109 14.54 9.92 -23.08
CA ARG A 109 13.77 10.47 -24.21
C ARG A 109 12.85 11.58 -23.71
N SER A 110 12.58 12.56 -24.56
CA SER A 110 11.49 13.53 -24.38
C SER A 110 10.20 12.78 -23.96
N GLY A 111 9.59 13.20 -22.84
CA GLY A 111 8.38 12.57 -22.29
C GLY A 111 8.59 11.47 -21.24
N ALA A 112 9.82 11.12 -20.86
CA ALA A 112 10.12 10.08 -19.87
C ALA A 112 9.44 10.29 -18.50
N LEU A 113 9.30 11.54 -18.04
CA LEU A 113 8.65 11.87 -16.77
C LEU A 113 7.14 11.61 -16.82
N ARG A 114 6.46 12.09 -17.88
CA ARG A 114 5.02 11.88 -18.08
C ARG A 114 4.70 10.39 -18.17
N GLN A 115 5.49 9.63 -18.92
CA GLN A 115 5.32 8.19 -19.04
C GLN A 115 5.51 7.47 -17.70
N ALA A 116 6.51 7.85 -16.92
CA ALA A 116 6.74 7.26 -15.61
C ALA A 116 5.60 7.59 -14.63
N PHE A 117 5.11 8.83 -14.62
CA PHE A 117 3.95 9.25 -13.83
C PHE A 117 2.70 8.44 -14.18
N VAL A 118 2.33 8.39 -15.47
CA VAL A 118 1.15 7.63 -15.93
C VAL A 118 1.29 6.15 -15.61
N LYS A 119 2.50 5.58 -15.77
CA LYS A 119 2.76 4.19 -15.40
C LYS A 119 2.56 3.95 -13.91
N GLY A 120 3.06 4.84 -13.03
CA GLY A 120 2.80 4.78 -11.59
C GLY A 120 1.32 4.84 -11.26
N LEU A 121 0.62 5.85 -11.81
CA LEU A 121 -0.82 6.04 -11.61
C LEU A 121 -1.62 4.79 -11.98
N LEU A 122 -1.44 4.28 -13.20
CA LEU A 122 -2.17 3.11 -13.69
C LEU A 122 -1.79 1.83 -12.95
N THR A 123 -0.52 1.67 -12.56
CA THR A 123 -0.07 0.48 -11.82
C THR A 123 -0.86 0.36 -10.52
N ASN A 124 -1.02 1.44 -9.75
CA ASN A 124 -1.70 1.39 -8.47
C ASN A 124 -3.23 1.47 -8.60
N LEU A 125 -3.78 2.24 -9.54
CA LEU A 125 -5.24 2.25 -9.80
C LEU A 125 -5.77 0.86 -10.19
N LEU A 126 -5.00 0.13 -11.00
CA LEU A 126 -5.33 -1.23 -11.44
C LEU A 126 -4.84 -2.31 -10.47
N ASN A 127 -4.22 -1.94 -9.35
CA ASN A 127 -3.71 -2.90 -8.37
C ASN A 127 -4.84 -3.33 -7.42
N PRO A 128 -5.36 -4.57 -7.54
CA PRO A 128 -6.44 -5.04 -6.66
C PRO A 128 -6.00 -5.08 -5.19
N LYS A 129 -4.69 -5.24 -4.90
CA LYS A 129 -4.16 -5.13 -3.53
C LYS A 129 -4.36 -3.73 -2.97
N ALA A 130 -4.06 -2.69 -3.75
CA ALA A 130 -4.15 -1.30 -3.28
C ALA A 130 -5.62 -0.86 -3.07
N LEU A 131 -6.49 -1.21 -4.02
CA LEU A 131 -7.92 -0.91 -3.94
C LEU A 131 -8.54 -1.59 -2.73
N LEU A 132 -8.37 -2.92 -2.60
CA LEU A 132 -8.95 -3.67 -1.50
C LEU A 132 -8.35 -3.27 -0.16
N PHE A 133 -7.06 -2.96 -0.12
CA PHE A 133 -6.43 -2.46 1.11
C PHE A 133 -7.03 -1.15 1.59
N CYS A 134 -7.23 -0.16 0.71
CA CYS A 134 -7.88 1.09 1.09
C CYS A 134 -9.32 0.85 1.52
N SER A 135 -10.07 0.05 0.76
CA SER A 135 -11.47 -0.27 1.05
C SER A 135 -11.67 -1.04 2.36
N VAL A 136 -10.69 -1.84 2.77
CA VAL A 136 -10.80 -2.73 3.94
C VAL A 136 -10.12 -2.15 5.16
N LEU A 137 -8.89 -1.65 5.04
CA LEU A 137 -8.12 -1.22 6.21
C LEU A 137 -8.65 0.11 6.74
N LEU A 138 -8.88 1.09 5.88
CA LEU A 138 -9.26 2.44 6.29
C LEU A 138 -10.52 2.46 7.17
N PRO A 139 -11.63 1.76 6.83
CA PRO A 139 -12.81 1.73 7.70
C PRO A 139 -12.58 1.13 9.09
N GLN A 140 -11.56 0.28 9.29
CA GLN A 140 -11.30 -0.38 10.59
C GLN A 140 -10.80 0.57 11.66
N PHE A 141 -10.20 1.68 11.24
CA PHE A 141 -9.65 2.68 12.14
C PHE A 141 -10.62 3.86 12.34
N VAL A 142 -11.79 3.81 11.69
CA VAL A 142 -12.87 4.78 11.86
C VAL A 142 -13.80 4.29 12.97
N ARG A 143 -14.01 5.12 13.99
CA ARG A 143 -14.97 4.87 15.07
C ARG A 143 -16.08 5.93 14.99
N PRO A 144 -17.29 5.61 14.49
CA PRO A 144 -18.37 6.59 14.35
C PRO A 144 -18.73 7.29 15.66
N GLU A 145 -18.58 6.61 16.80
CA GLU A 145 -18.87 7.14 18.13
C GLU A 145 -17.79 8.12 18.64
N ALA A 146 -16.61 8.10 18.02
CA ALA A 146 -15.44 8.89 18.46
C ALA A 146 -15.37 10.29 17.84
N GLY A 147 -16.40 10.74 17.11
CA GLY A 147 -16.51 12.08 16.53
C GLY A 147 -16.69 12.07 15.01
N SER A 148 -16.47 13.21 14.34
CA SER A 148 -16.73 13.36 12.90
C SER A 148 -15.98 12.33 12.05
N VAL A 149 -16.74 11.45 11.39
CA VAL A 149 -16.22 10.42 10.48
C VAL A 149 -15.40 11.04 9.35
N GLY A 150 -15.85 12.18 8.79
CA GLY A 150 -15.14 12.86 7.72
C GLY A 150 -13.73 13.32 8.12
N LEU A 151 -13.57 13.82 9.35
CA LEU A 151 -12.25 14.21 9.87
C LEU A 151 -11.36 13.00 10.14
N GLN A 152 -11.91 11.93 10.71
CA GLN A 152 -11.19 10.68 10.96
C GLN A 152 -10.65 10.08 9.65
N VAL A 153 -11.51 9.98 8.64
CA VAL A 153 -11.17 9.43 7.33
C VAL A 153 -10.16 10.31 6.60
N SER A 154 -10.30 11.63 6.67
CA SER A 154 -9.34 12.58 6.08
C SER A 154 -7.95 12.43 6.70
N LEU A 155 -7.88 12.32 8.04
CA LEU A 155 -6.63 12.14 8.77
C LEU A 155 -5.95 10.80 8.43
N LEU A 156 -6.69 9.69 8.49
CA LEU A 156 -6.19 8.36 8.16
C LEU A 156 -5.74 8.29 6.70
N GLY A 157 -6.52 8.88 5.79
CA GLY A 157 -6.18 9.00 4.38
C GLY A 157 -4.88 9.78 4.14
N ALA A 158 -4.72 10.92 4.80
CA ALA A 158 -3.49 11.72 4.72
C ALA A 158 -2.28 10.94 5.24
N LEU A 159 -2.41 10.22 6.35
CA LEU A 159 -1.35 9.37 6.90
C LEU A 159 -0.99 8.21 5.96
N LEU A 160 -1.97 7.58 5.32
CA LEU A 160 -1.74 6.52 4.33
C LEU A 160 -0.93 7.04 3.15
N VAL A 161 -1.31 8.19 2.60
CA VAL A 161 -0.62 8.80 1.46
C VAL A 161 0.79 9.24 1.86
N ALA A 162 0.93 9.96 2.98
CA ALA A 162 2.20 10.44 3.50
C ALA A 162 3.19 9.30 3.78
N THR A 163 2.74 8.25 4.49
CA THR A 163 3.59 7.08 4.80
C THR A 163 4.10 6.44 3.52
N GLY A 164 3.23 6.23 2.52
CA GLY A 164 3.71 5.64 1.27
C GLY A 164 4.58 6.60 0.44
N ILE A 165 4.42 7.93 0.54
CA ILE A 165 5.37 8.88 -0.09
C ILE A 165 6.77 8.70 0.52
N VAL A 166 6.87 8.52 1.83
CA VAL A 166 8.15 8.27 2.52
C VAL A 166 8.80 6.99 1.99
N PHE A 167 8.03 5.90 1.93
CA PHE A 167 8.52 4.62 1.39
C PHE A 167 8.90 4.71 -0.09
N ASP A 168 8.05 5.31 -0.92
CA ASP A 168 8.30 5.47 -2.35
C ASP A 168 9.58 6.29 -2.59
N SER A 169 9.79 7.35 -1.81
CA SER A 169 10.99 8.18 -1.86
C SER A 169 12.25 7.41 -1.45
N ALA A 170 12.14 6.56 -0.42
CA ALA A 170 13.23 5.67 -0.01
C ALA A 170 13.55 4.65 -1.10
N TYR A 171 12.54 4.06 -1.75
CA TYR A 171 12.74 3.11 -2.85
C TYR A 171 13.39 3.74 -4.06
N VAL A 172 12.98 4.95 -4.45
CA VAL A 172 13.59 5.65 -5.58
C VAL A 172 15.04 6.04 -5.27
N SER A 173 15.28 6.61 -4.10
CA SER A 173 16.62 7.09 -3.70
C SER A 173 17.59 5.95 -3.42
N GLY A 174 17.10 4.85 -2.87
CA GLY A 174 17.86 3.65 -2.54
C GLY A 174 17.85 2.56 -3.61
N ALA A 175 17.28 2.80 -4.79
CA ALA A 175 16.87 1.75 -5.73
C ALA A 175 17.95 0.69 -5.99
N SER A 176 19.16 1.13 -6.33
CA SER A 176 20.29 0.23 -6.62
C SER A 176 20.77 -0.54 -5.38
N ARG A 177 20.82 0.11 -4.21
CA ARG A 177 21.26 -0.49 -2.95
C ARG A 177 20.24 -1.49 -2.42
N ILE A 178 18.97 -1.11 -2.42
CA ILE A 178 17.84 -1.96 -1.99
C ILE A 178 17.76 -3.18 -2.90
N ALA A 179 17.84 -3.01 -4.23
CA ALA A 179 17.81 -4.13 -5.16
C ALA A 179 19.01 -5.08 -4.99
N ALA A 180 20.21 -4.56 -4.73
CA ALA A 180 21.39 -5.38 -4.46
C ALA A 180 21.25 -6.17 -3.15
N TRP A 181 20.82 -5.50 -2.08
CA TRP A 181 20.58 -6.13 -0.78
C TRP A 181 19.50 -7.21 -0.86
N MET A 182 18.42 -6.93 -1.58
CA MET A 182 17.33 -7.85 -1.85
C MET A 182 17.80 -9.11 -2.58
N ARG A 183 18.64 -8.98 -3.61
CA ARG A 183 19.24 -10.13 -4.30
C ARG A 183 20.18 -10.94 -3.41
N ALA A 184 20.91 -10.28 -2.51
CA ALA A 184 21.87 -10.92 -1.61
C ALA A 184 21.21 -11.65 -0.41
N HIS A 185 20.01 -11.25 0.01
CA HIS A 185 19.35 -11.79 1.20
C HIS A 185 17.93 -12.33 0.93
N PRO A 186 17.77 -13.36 0.07
CA PRO A 186 16.46 -13.97 -0.21
C PRO A 186 15.81 -14.59 1.04
N LEU A 187 16.61 -15.06 2.00
CA LEU A 187 16.11 -15.56 3.29
C LEU A 187 15.56 -14.43 4.18
N ALA A 188 16.19 -13.26 4.21
CA ALA A 188 15.68 -12.12 4.97
C ALA A 188 14.34 -11.61 4.41
N GLN A 189 14.19 -11.61 3.09
CA GLN A 189 12.91 -11.32 2.44
C GLN A 189 11.84 -12.33 2.83
N THR A 190 12.22 -13.60 2.89
CA THR A 190 11.32 -14.71 3.23
C THR A 190 10.88 -14.63 4.69
N VAL A 191 11.80 -14.35 5.62
CA VAL A 191 11.49 -14.16 7.06
C VAL A 191 10.61 -12.92 7.26
N GLN A 192 10.96 -11.78 6.68
CA GLN A 192 10.14 -10.56 6.75
C GLN A 192 8.73 -10.80 6.21
N ARG A 193 8.64 -11.53 5.09
CA ARG A 193 7.37 -11.93 4.47
C ARG A 193 6.52 -12.79 5.41
N TYR A 194 7.11 -13.78 6.08
CA TYR A 194 6.40 -14.66 7.02
C TYR A 194 5.97 -13.95 8.30
N THR A 195 6.84 -13.15 8.92
CA THR A 195 6.52 -12.35 10.11
C THR A 195 5.37 -11.38 9.83
N PHE A 196 5.34 -10.79 8.64
CA PHE A 196 4.28 -9.88 8.24
C PHE A 196 2.95 -10.58 7.91
N ALA A 197 2.99 -11.74 7.25
CA ALA A 197 1.79 -12.56 7.04
C ALA A 197 1.16 -12.95 8.38
N LEU A 198 1.98 -13.30 9.38
CA LEU A 198 1.55 -13.51 10.77
C LEU A 198 0.92 -12.25 11.38
N ALA A 199 1.51 -11.07 11.19
CA ALA A 199 0.94 -9.82 11.70
C ALA A 199 -0.41 -9.47 11.03
N LEU A 200 -0.57 -9.71 9.73
CA LEU A 200 -1.84 -9.57 9.01
C LEU A 200 -2.90 -10.57 9.49
N PHE A 201 -2.51 -11.82 9.72
CA PHE A 201 -3.39 -12.84 10.31
C PHE A 201 -3.85 -12.43 11.70
N ALA A 202 -2.93 -11.95 12.55
CA ALA A 202 -3.26 -11.47 13.88
C ALA A 202 -4.18 -10.24 13.83
N PHE A 203 -3.95 -9.32 12.89
CA PHE A 203 -4.82 -8.16 12.67
C PHE A 203 -6.22 -8.60 12.21
N ALA A 204 -6.32 -9.53 11.27
CA ALA A 204 -7.59 -10.06 10.79
C ALA A 204 -8.35 -10.85 11.87
N ALA A 205 -7.67 -11.63 12.69
CA ALA A 205 -8.26 -12.35 13.82
C ALA A 205 -8.82 -11.38 14.87
N ARG A 206 -8.06 -10.33 15.21
CA ARG A 206 -8.55 -9.24 16.07
C ARG A 206 -9.79 -8.58 15.48
N LEU A 207 -9.81 -8.40 14.16
CA LEU A 207 -10.91 -7.77 13.46
C LEU A 207 -12.23 -8.54 13.57
N SER A 208 -12.15 -9.87 13.68
CA SER A 208 -13.31 -10.76 13.85
C SER A 208 -13.82 -10.86 15.29
N MET A 209 -13.08 -10.35 16.27
CA MET A 209 -13.45 -10.39 17.69
C MET A 209 -14.09 -9.10 18.20
N ASP A 210 -14.08 -8.04 17.39
CA ASP A 210 -14.71 -6.72 17.63
C ASP A 210 -15.99 -6.56 16.78
#